data_AF-A0A966QKP8-F1
#
_entry.id   AF-A0A966QKP8-F1
#
_cell.length_a   1.000
_cell.length_b   1.000
_cell.length_c   1.000
_cell.angle_alpha   90.00
_cell.angle_beta   90.00
_cell.angle_gamma   90.00
#
_symmetry.space_group_name_H-M   'P 1'
#
loop_
_entity.id
_entity.type
_entity.pdbx_description
1 polymer ?
#
loop_
_entity_poly.entity_id
_entity_poly.type
_entity_poly.pdbx_seq_one_letter_code
_entity_poly.pdbx_strand_id
1 'polypeptide(L)'
;VAVGRQLAAAGFQRLVLFNAHGGQIGLLQVAARELRAAAPALAVLPCFVWSGPGGLAELIPEPERSEGLHAGLAETSLMLHLRPELVGPLPPADGQRGGTPPAGWSLEGAVPTAWMTRELSASGVIGDPREASATLGGQLAETLVHGWCVLLDALLASDWPQCG
;
A
#
# COMPACT_ATOMS: atom_id res chain seq x y z
N VAL A 1 11.83 14.19 6.58
CA VAL A 1 11.88 15.68 6.43
C VAL A 1 13.17 16.19 5.81
N ALA A 2 14.36 15.84 6.31
CA ALA A 2 15.64 16.37 5.80
C ALA A 2 15.81 16.22 4.27
N VAL A 3 15.59 15.00 3.74
CA VAL A 3 15.65 14.72 2.29
C VAL A 3 14.69 15.60 1.49
N GLY A 4 13.45 15.75 1.95
CA GLY A 4 12.46 16.59 1.27
C GLY A 4 12.86 18.06 1.22
N ARG A 5 13.50 18.59 2.27
CA ARG A 5 14.02 19.97 2.26
C ARG A 5 15.15 20.15 1.26
N GLN A 6 16.02 19.15 1.11
CA GLN A 6 17.09 19.16 0.11
C GLN A 6 16.51 19.15 -1.31
N LEU A 7 15.47 18.35 -1.56
CA LEU A 7 14.76 18.34 -2.85
C LEU A 7 14.11 19.70 -3.15
N ALA A 8 13.46 20.31 -2.17
CA ALA A 8 12.90 21.66 -2.32
C ALA A 8 13.99 22.69 -2.64
N ALA A 9 15.13 22.64 -1.93
CA ALA A 9 16.27 23.53 -2.19
C ALA A 9 16.90 23.32 -3.57
N ALA A 10 16.83 22.10 -4.12
CA ALA A 10 17.26 21.78 -5.47
C ALA A 10 16.25 22.18 -6.56
N GLY A 11 15.11 22.78 -6.19
CA GLY A 11 14.09 23.28 -7.12
C GLY A 11 13.02 22.26 -7.51
N PHE A 12 12.97 21.08 -6.88
CA PHE A 12 11.85 20.16 -7.08
C PHE A 12 10.56 20.76 -6.49
N GLN A 13 9.49 20.69 -7.25
CA GLN A 13 8.18 21.26 -6.86
C GLN A 13 7.21 20.19 -6.34
N ARG A 14 7.43 18.92 -6.67
CA ARG A 14 6.54 17.80 -6.32
C ARG A 14 7.34 16.61 -5.84
N LEU A 15 6.93 16.04 -4.70
CA LEU A 15 7.49 14.83 -4.12
C LEU A 15 6.36 13.84 -3.84
N VAL A 16 6.39 12.71 -4.56
CA VAL A 16 5.52 11.56 -4.26
C VAL A 16 6.24 10.66 -3.27
N LEU A 17 5.64 10.44 -2.10
CA LEU A 17 6.10 9.45 -1.14
C LEU A 17 5.35 8.15 -1.40
N PHE A 18 6.04 7.14 -1.88
CA PHE A 18 5.43 5.90 -2.36
C PHE A 18 5.60 4.78 -1.34
N ASN A 19 4.52 4.43 -0.65
CA ASN A 19 4.53 3.43 0.43
C ASN A 19 3.75 2.18 0.04
N ALA A 20 4.33 1.00 0.30
CA ALA A 20 3.68 -0.30 0.08
C ALA A 20 3.27 -0.99 1.38
N HIS A 21 3.63 -0.44 2.55
CA HIS A 21 3.38 -1.08 3.85
C HIS A 21 2.24 -0.41 4.63
N GLY A 22 1.15 -1.14 4.90
CA GLY A 22 -0.08 -0.59 5.51
C GLY A 22 0.15 0.13 6.85
N GLY A 23 1.02 -0.41 7.71
CA GLY A 23 1.32 0.17 9.03
C GLY A 23 1.99 1.54 9.02
N GLN A 24 2.44 2.03 7.85
CA GLN A 24 3.14 3.32 7.72
C GLN A 24 2.27 4.46 7.20
N ILE A 25 1.00 4.22 6.81
CA ILE A 25 0.16 5.25 6.16
C ILE A 25 -0.03 6.48 7.07
N GLY A 26 -0.41 6.29 8.33
CA GLY A 26 -0.63 7.40 9.26
C GLY A 26 0.64 8.21 9.54
N LEU A 27 1.77 7.53 9.74
CA LEU A 27 3.07 8.18 9.95
C LEU A 27 3.52 8.95 8.71
N LEU A 28 3.29 8.41 7.51
CA LEU A 28 3.64 9.06 6.25
C LEU A 28 2.83 10.34 6.05
N GLN A 29 1.54 10.34 6.40
CA GLN A 29 0.71 11.54 6.35
C GLN A 29 1.20 12.65 7.30
N VAL A 30 1.60 12.27 8.52
CA VAL A 30 2.21 13.22 9.47
C VAL A 30 3.51 13.78 8.90
N ALA A 31 4.42 12.92 8.45
CA ALA A 31 5.71 13.34 7.88
C ALA A 31 5.54 14.21 6.62
N ALA A 32 4.54 13.92 5.79
CA ALA A 32 4.22 14.71 4.60
C ALA A 32 3.74 16.13 4.98
N ARG A 33 2.87 16.26 5.99
CA ARG A 33 2.41 17.56 6.50
C ARG A 33 3.52 18.36 7.15
N GLU A 34 4.35 17.72 7.97
CA GLU A 34 5.54 18.37 8.58
C GLU A 34 6.50 18.89 7.51
N LEU A 35 6.78 18.08 6.47
CA LEU A 35 7.62 18.50 5.36
C LEU A 35 6.97 19.66 4.58
N ARG A 36 5.67 19.60 4.32
CA ARG A 36 4.93 20.66 3.62
C ARG A 36 4.95 21.98 4.39
N ALA A 37 4.92 21.93 5.72
CA ALA A 37 5.09 23.11 6.57
C ALA A 37 6.53 23.65 6.55
N ALA A 38 7.53 22.76 6.55
CA ALA A 38 8.94 23.13 6.53
C ALA A 38 9.46 23.58 5.16
N ALA A 39 8.80 23.19 4.07
CA ALA A 39 9.14 23.54 2.69
C ALA A 39 7.87 23.95 1.91
N PRO A 40 7.41 25.21 2.05
CA PRO A 40 6.11 25.60 1.54
C PRO A 40 5.93 25.58 0.01
N ALA A 41 7.02 25.63 -0.75
CA ALA A 41 7.00 25.54 -2.21
C ALA A 41 6.98 24.09 -2.73
N LEU A 42 7.16 23.09 -1.86
CA LEU A 42 7.18 21.68 -2.24
C LEU A 42 5.81 21.03 -1.98
N ALA A 43 5.15 20.57 -3.04
CA ALA A 43 4.03 19.66 -2.92
C ALA A 43 4.50 18.28 -2.45
N VAL A 44 3.85 17.73 -1.43
CA VAL A 44 4.18 16.41 -0.90
C VAL A 44 2.94 15.52 -0.96
N LEU A 45 3.02 14.42 -1.71
CA LEU A 45 1.92 13.51 -1.98
C LEU A 45 2.20 12.14 -1.34
N PRO A 46 1.64 11.84 -0.15
CA PRO A 46 1.75 10.53 0.46
C PRO A 46 0.80 9.55 -0.24
N CYS A 47 1.36 8.58 -0.96
CA CYS A 47 0.64 7.60 -1.76
C CYS A 47 0.85 6.19 -1.20
N PHE A 48 -0.22 5.40 -1.18
CA PHE A 48 -0.17 3.98 -0.89
C PHE A 48 -0.35 3.19 -2.18
N VAL A 49 0.59 2.28 -2.48
CA VAL A 49 0.68 1.57 -3.77
C VAL A 49 -0.66 0.93 -4.19
N TRP A 50 -1.39 0.39 -3.23
CA TRP A 50 -2.63 -0.36 -3.46
C TRP A 50 -3.91 0.49 -3.56
N SER A 51 -3.85 1.81 -3.29
CA SER A 51 -5.06 2.66 -3.21
C SER A 51 -5.28 3.59 -4.41
N GLY A 52 -4.32 3.73 -5.32
CA GLY A 52 -4.42 4.64 -6.46
C GLY A 52 -5.03 3.99 -7.71
N PRO A 53 -4.39 2.94 -8.26
CA PRO A 53 -4.85 2.25 -9.45
C PRO A 53 -6.22 1.58 -9.28
N GLY A 54 -7.12 1.76 -10.24
CA GLY A 54 -8.32 0.92 -10.39
C GLY A 54 -7.98 -0.46 -10.95
N GLY A 55 -8.95 -1.37 -11.02
CA GLY A 55 -8.76 -2.70 -11.62
C GLY A 55 -8.22 -3.79 -10.68
N LEU A 56 -7.70 -3.41 -9.51
CA LEU A 56 -7.15 -4.37 -8.53
C LEU A 56 -8.25 -5.18 -7.84
N ALA A 57 -9.42 -4.57 -7.61
CA ALA A 57 -10.53 -5.21 -6.92
C ALA A 57 -11.14 -6.37 -7.71
N GLU A 58 -10.95 -6.39 -9.03
CA GLU A 58 -11.38 -7.42 -9.96
C GLU A 58 -10.42 -8.62 -9.98
N LEU A 59 -9.15 -8.41 -9.60
CA LEU A 59 -8.12 -9.45 -9.56
C LEU A 59 -8.04 -10.16 -8.20
N ILE A 60 -8.46 -9.49 -7.13
CA ILE A 60 -8.39 -10.02 -5.76
C ILE A 60 -9.81 -10.44 -5.33
N PRO A 61 -10.10 -11.74 -5.18
CA PRO A 61 -11.41 -12.22 -4.74
C PRO A 61 -11.66 -11.96 -3.25
N GLU A 62 -12.92 -12.02 -2.84
CA GLU A 62 -13.28 -12.11 -1.42
C GLU A 62 -12.96 -13.51 -0.86
N PRO A 63 -12.59 -13.63 0.43
CA PRO A 63 -12.47 -12.55 1.42
C PRO A 63 -11.14 -11.78 1.36
N GLU A 64 -10.15 -12.22 0.57
CA GLU A 64 -8.81 -11.61 0.53
C GLU A 64 -8.82 -10.12 0.24
N ARG A 65 -9.74 -9.65 -0.59
CA ARG A 65 -9.86 -8.22 -0.91
C ARG A 65 -10.24 -7.35 0.27
N SER A 66 -11.11 -7.84 1.16
CA SER A 66 -11.62 -7.07 2.30
C SER A 66 -10.96 -7.41 3.63
N GLU A 67 -10.46 -8.65 3.77
CA GLU A 67 -9.90 -9.17 5.02
C GLU A 67 -8.38 -9.43 4.95
N GLY A 68 -7.80 -9.52 3.75
CA GLY A 68 -6.36 -9.70 3.57
C GLY A 68 -5.60 -8.42 3.90
N LEU A 69 -4.67 -8.51 4.85
CA LEU A 69 -3.89 -7.35 5.33
C LEU A 69 -2.39 -7.51 5.12
N HIS A 70 -1.84 -8.73 5.23
CA HIS A 70 -0.40 -8.93 5.13
C HIS A 70 -0.03 -10.35 4.69
N ALA A 71 0.88 -10.42 3.72
CA ALA A 71 1.44 -11.65 3.16
C ALA A 71 0.36 -12.64 2.66
N GLY A 72 -0.83 -12.13 2.34
CA GLY A 72 -1.92 -12.89 1.74
C GLY A 72 -1.72 -13.08 0.23
N LEU A 73 -2.83 -13.28 -0.47
CA LEU A 73 -2.86 -13.63 -1.88
C LEU A 73 -2.12 -12.61 -2.77
N ALA A 74 -2.41 -11.32 -2.62
CA ALA A 74 -1.90 -10.28 -3.50
C ALA A 74 -0.39 -10.05 -3.36
N GLU A 75 0.10 -9.85 -2.13
CA GLU A 75 1.53 -9.62 -1.86
C GLU A 75 2.36 -10.86 -2.24
N THR A 76 1.90 -12.06 -1.89
CA THR A 76 2.60 -13.31 -2.22
C THR A 76 2.63 -13.54 -3.73
N SER A 77 1.52 -13.32 -4.43
CA SER A 77 1.47 -13.44 -5.89
C SER A 77 2.44 -12.47 -6.57
N LEU A 78 2.45 -11.21 -6.13
CA LEU A 78 3.36 -10.20 -6.66
C LEU A 78 4.83 -10.61 -6.46
N MET A 79 5.18 -11.15 -5.29
CA MET A 79 6.55 -11.64 -5.03
C MET A 79 6.89 -12.89 -5.84
N LEU A 80 5.95 -13.82 -6.03
CA LEU A 80 6.14 -14.99 -6.91
C LEU A 80 6.40 -14.58 -8.37
N HIS A 81 5.81 -13.47 -8.81
CA HIS A 81 6.09 -12.92 -10.14
C HIS A 81 7.44 -12.20 -10.21
N LEU A 82 7.74 -11.33 -9.24
CA LEU A 82 8.92 -10.47 -9.29
C LEU A 82 10.21 -11.19 -8.93
N ARG A 83 10.20 -11.98 -7.85
CA ARG A 83 11.36 -12.60 -7.20
C ARG A 83 10.97 -13.95 -6.58
N PRO A 84 10.57 -14.95 -7.38
CA PRO A 84 10.06 -16.23 -6.88
C PRO A 84 11.02 -16.96 -5.95
N GLU A 85 12.33 -16.78 -6.12
CA GLU A 85 13.37 -17.40 -5.30
C GLU A 85 13.41 -16.87 -3.85
N LEU A 86 12.74 -15.74 -3.57
CA LEU A 86 12.60 -15.19 -2.22
C LEU A 86 11.34 -15.69 -1.50
N VAL A 87 10.47 -16.44 -2.20
CA VAL A 87 9.23 -16.98 -1.63
C VAL A 87 9.48 -18.41 -1.16
N GLY A 88 9.40 -18.62 0.15
CA GLY A 88 9.53 -19.94 0.77
C GLY A 88 8.23 -20.75 0.72
N PRO A 89 8.18 -21.90 1.42
CA PRO A 89 6.95 -22.67 1.60
C PRO A 89 5.84 -21.79 2.20
N LEU A 90 4.65 -21.84 1.60
CA LEU A 90 3.52 -21.03 2.02
C LEU A 90 2.93 -21.55 3.35
N PRO A 91 2.75 -20.69 4.37
CA PRO A 91 2.15 -21.09 5.62
C PRO A 91 0.63 -21.34 5.45
N PRO A 92 -0.02 -22.00 6.42
CA PRO A 92 -1.47 -22.07 6.46
C PRO A 92 -2.09 -20.68 6.66
N ALA A 93 -3.31 -20.49 6.18
CA ALA A 93 -4.12 -19.32 6.50
C ALA A 93 -4.50 -19.34 7.99
N ASP A 94 -3.87 -18.48 8.79
CA ASP A 94 -4.11 -18.39 10.23
C ASP A 94 -4.36 -16.95 10.72
N GLY A 95 -4.66 -16.03 9.80
CA GLY A 95 -4.84 -14.59 10.04
C GLY A 95 -6.10 -14.16 10.79
N GLN A 96 -6.97 -15.09 11.18
CA GLN A 96 -8.26 -14.80 11.84
C GLN A 96 -8.28 -15.16 13.33
N ARG A 97 -7.12 -15.35 13.99
CA ARG A 97 -7.06 -15.75 15.42
C ARG A 97 -7.71 -14.74 16.38
N GLY A 98 -7.78 -13.47 15.99
CA GLY A 98 -8.41 -12.40 16.77
C GLY A 98 -9.94 -12.34 16.67
N GLY A 99 -10.54 -13.20 15.85
CA GLY A 99 -11.98 -13.17 15.54
C GLY A 99 -12.36 -12.12 14.50
N THR A 100 -13.59 -12.20 14.03
CA THR A 100 -14.14 -11.26 13.03
C THR A 100 -14.66 -10.00 13.74
N PRO A 101 -14.31 -8.79 13.26
CA PRO A 101 -14.92 -7.56 13.76
C PRO A 101 -16.46 -7.59 13.68
N PRO A 102 -17.18 -7.04 14.67
CA PRO A 102 -18.63 -6.92 14.59
C PRO A 102 -19.04 -5.98 13.45
N ALA A 103 -20.30 -6.07 13.01
CA ALA A 103 -20.82 -5.26 11.92
C ALA A 103 -20.53 -3.75 12.12
N GLY A 104 -19.95 -3.11 11.11
CA GLY A 104 -19.56 -1.70 11.13
C GLY A 104 -18.18 -1.40 11.72
N TRP A 105 -17.49 -2.39 12.28
CA TRP A 105 -16.11 -2.30 12.76
C TRP A 105 -15.17 -3.04 11.81
N SER A 106 -13.89 -2.63 11.78
CA SER A 106 -12.89 -3.23 10.92
C SER A 106 -11.50 -3.26 11.59
N LEU A 107 -10.58 -4.03 11.01
CA LEU A 107 -9.17 -4.00 11.42
C LEU A 107 -8.47 -2.74 10.93
N GLU A 108 -8.72 -2.35 9.68
CA GLU A 108 -8.20 -1.14 9.04
C GLU A 108 -9.31 -0.34 8.36
N GLY A 109 -9.04 0.90 7.93
CA GLY A 109 -9.99 1.74 7.19
C GLY A 109 -10.79 2.68 8.09
N ALA A 110 -12.12 2.73 7.88
CA ALA A 110 -12.97 3.78 8.45
C ALA A 110 -13.21 3.68 9.96
N VAL A 111 -13.35 2.46 10.50
CA VAL A 111 -13.61 2.22 11.92
C VAL A 111 -12.64 1.15 12.45
N PRO A 112 -11.33 1.47 12.53
CA PRO A 112 -10.28 0.50 12.78
C PRO A 112 -10.11 0.16 14.26
N THR A 113 -9.39 -0.92 14.54
CA THR A 113 -8.87 -1.25 15.88
C THR A 113 -7.35 -1.25 15.88
N ALA A 114 -6.72 -0.96 17.03
CA ALA A 114 -5.28 -1.00 17.19
C ALA A 114 -4.82 -2.44 17.50
N TRP A 115 -4.90 -3.31 16.50
CA TRP A 115 -4.52 -4.72 16.60
C TRP A 115 -3.00 -4.92 16.59
N MET A 116 -2.55 -6.03 17.15
CA MET A 116 -1.16 -6.49 17.03
C MET A 116 -1.11 -7.76 16.18
N THR A 117 -0.12 -7.90 15.29
CA THR A 117 0.00 -9.08 14.40
C THR A 117 -0.10 -10.40 15.16
N ARG A 118 0.54 -10.49 16.34
CA ARG A 118 0.53 -11.68 17.21
C ARG A 118 -0.86 -12.09 17.72
N GLU A 119 -1.82 -11.18 17.70
CA GLU A 119 -3.22 -11.42 18.10
C GLU A 119 -4.02 -11.99 16.93
N LEU A 120 -3.62 -11.69 15.69
CA LEU A 120 -4.30 -12.10 14.47
C LEU A 120 -3.70 -13.35 13.84
N SER A 121 -2.38 -13.53 13.93
CA SER A 121 -1.64 -14.60 13.25
C SER A 121 -0.44 -15.06 14.06
N ALA A 122 -0.17 -16.38 14.04
CA ALA A 122 1.10 -16.92 14.55
C ALA A 122 2.18 -17.00 13.46
N SER A 123 1.78 -17.12 12.19
CA SER A 123 2.72 -17.14 11.05
C SER A 123 3.19 -15.73 10.65
N GLY A 124 2.45 -14.70 11.05
CA GLY A 124 2.60 -13.33 10.56
C GLY A 124 1.72 -13.02 9.35
N VAL A 125 1.13 -14.03 8.72
CA VAL A 125 0.22 -13.86 7.58
C VAL A 125 -1.19 -13.52 8.06
N ILE A 126 -1.71 -12.41 7.56
CA ILE A 126 -3.09 -11.97 7.79
C ILE A 126 -3.79 -11.98 6.43
N GLY A 127 -4.44 -13.10 6.12
CA GLY A 127 -5.00 -13.45 4.82
C GLY A 127 -4.73 -14.93 4.49
N ASP A 128 -4.87 -15.29 3.21
CA ASP A 128 -4.67 -16.63 2.68
C ASP A 128 -3.79 -16.62 1.42
N PRO A 129 -2.52 -17.01 1.52
CA PRO A 129 -1.59 -17.02 0.40
C PRO A 129 -1.69 -18.29 -0.45
N ARG A 130 -2.50 -19.30 -0.08
CA ARG A 130 -2.41 -20.65 -0.67
C ARG A 130 -2.71 -20.68 -2.17
N GLU A 131 -3.56 -19.78 -2.64
CA GLU A 131 -3.91 -19.63 -4.07
C GLU A 131 -3.02 -18.61 -4.80
N ALA A 132 -1.93 -18.15 -4.17
CA ALA A 132 -1.03 -17.20 -4.79
C ALA A 132 -0.30 -17.81 -5.98
N SER A 133 -0.14 -17.02 -7.04
CA SER A 133 0.50 -17.49 -8.27
C SER A 133 1.29 -16.38 -8.95
N ALA A 134 2.35 -16.76 -9.67
CA ALA A 134 3.11 -15.82 -10.51
C ALA A 134 2.26 -15.21 -11.62
N THR A 135 1.23 -15.93 -12.10
CA THR A 135 0.28 -15.41 -13.10
C THR A 135 -0.54 -14.25 -12.53
N LEU A 136 -1.16 -14.43 -11.36
CA LEU A 136 -1.88 -13.36 -10.67
C LEU A 136 -0.93 -12.20 -10.34
N GLY A 137 0.30 -12.51 -9.91
CA GLY A 137 1.33 -11.50 -9.65
C GLY A 137 1.65 -10.64 -10.85
N GLY A 138 1.73 -11.24 -12.05
CA GLY A 138 1.93 -10.52 -13.30
C GLY A 138 0.78 -9.58 -13.62
N GLN A 139 -0.46 -10.04 -13.46
CA GLN A 139 -1.66 -9.21 -13.69
C GLN A 139 -1.75 -8.03 -12.70
N LEU A 140 -1.42 -8.28 -11.43
CA LEU A 140 -1.34 -7.25 -10.40
C LEU A 140 -0.23 -6.23 -10.71
N ALA A 141 0.96 -6.70 -11.09
CA ALA A 141 2.07 -5.83 -11.46
C ALA A 141 1.73 -4.93 -12.65
N GLU A 142 1.16 -5.50 -13.71
CA GLU A 142 0.73 -4.75 -14.89
C GLU A 142 -0.33 -3.69 -14.54
N THR A 143 -1.34 -4.07 -13.76
CA THR A 143 -2.43 -3.19 -13.34
C THR A 143 -1.92 -2.05 -12.45
N LEU A 144 -1.05 -2.36 -11.48
CA LEU A 144 -0.42 -1.36 -10.61
C LEU A 144 0.45 -0.38 -11.41
N VAL A 145 1.35 -0.90 -12.24
CA VAL A 145 2.27 -0.07 -13.03
C VAL A 145 1.48 0.80 -14.00
N HIS A 146 0.53 0.23 -14.74
CA HIS A 146 -0.29 0.98 -15.67
C HIS A 146 -1.07 2.10 -14.97
N GLY A 147 -1.79 1.79 -13.89
CA GLY A 147 -2.59 2.78 -13.18
C GLY A 147 -1.75 3.89 -12.55
N TRP A 148 -0.58 3.57 -12.01
CA TRP A 148 0.33 4.59 -11.48
C TRP A 148 0.97 5.46 -12.56
N CYS A 149 1.34 4.89 -13.71
CA CYS A 149 1.79 5.68 -14.86
C CYS A 149 0.71 6.69 -15.28
N VAL A 150 -0.55 6.25 -15.41
CA VAL A 150 -1.67 7.15 -15.74
C VAL A 150 -1.81 8.29 -14.73
N LEU A 151 -1.76 7.99 -13.42
CA LEU A 151 -1.87 9.01 -12.38
C LEU A 151 -0.68 9.99 -12.38
N LEU A 152 0.53 9.49 -12.57
CA LEU A 152 1.75 10.30 -12.59
C LEU A 152 1.84 11.15 -13.86
N ASP A 153 1.45 10.62 -15.02
CA ASP A 153 1.37 11.38 -16.28
C ASP A 153 0.35 12.51 -16.17
N ALA A 154 -0.83 12.23 -15.58
CA ALA A 154 -1.84 13.26 -15.31
C ALA A 154 -1.32 14.33 -14.34
N LEU A 155 -0.57 13.92 -13.30
CA LEU A 155 0.08 14.87 -12.39
C LEU A 155 1.07 15.74 -13.17
N LEU A 156 1.99 15.14 -13.92
CA LEU A 156 3.03 15.84 -14.70
C LEU A 156 2.45 16.81 -15.74
N ALA A 157 1.34 16.45 -16.39
CA ALA A 157 0.63 17.27 -17.36
C ALA A 157 -0.20 18.41 -16.71
N SER A 158 -0.18 18.53 -15.39
CA SER A 158 -0.90 19.56 -14.63
C SER A 158 0.06 20.46 -13.85
N ASP A 159 -0.41 21.68 -13.54
CA ASP A 159 0.23 22.60 -12.60
C ASP A 159 -0.17 22.30 -11.13
N TRP A 160 -0.90 21.21 -10.89
CA TRP A 160 -1.41 20.87 -9.56
C TRP A 160 -0.40 20.03 -8.76
N PRO A 161 -0.36 20.18 -7.42
CA PRO A 161 -0.98 21.26 -6.65
C PRO A 161 -0.09 22.50 -6.69
N GLN A 162 -0.69 23.67 -6.93
CA GLN A 162 0.02 24.93 -6.85
C GLN A 162 0.43 25.20 -5.40
N CYS A 163 1.73 25.07 -5.14
CA CYS A 163 2.35 25.44 -3.88
C CYS A 163 3.03 26.80 -4.11
N GLY A 164 2.44 27.85 -3.54
CA GLY A 164 2.86 29.24 -3.73
C GLY A 164 4.27 29.56 -3.26
#